data_AF-A0A844ARR7-F1
#
_entry.id   AF-A0A844ARR7-F1
#
_cell.length_a   1.000
_cell.length_b   1.000
_cell.length_c   1.000
_cell.angle_alpha   90.00
_cell.angle_beta   90.00
_cell.angle_gamma   90.00
#
_symmetry.space_group_name_H-M   'P 1'
#
loop_
_entity.id
_entity.type
_entity.pdbx_description
1 polymer ?
#
loop_
_entity_poly.entity_id
_entity_poly.type
_entity_poly.pdbx_seq_one_letter_code
_entity_poly.pdbx_strand_id
1 'polypeptide(L)'
;MRGAVLLAALVLAGCGGNVELLSNMNEREANEVIAALSEADIDVQKLPGKDGMVNLTVDQSSVARSITVLSATGLPHERRATMGDVFRKEGLISSPLEERARYLWALSQELSETISQIDGVLRARVHVVLPERSTGGEPSLPSSAGVFVKHRNGVNLEESVPQIKRLVASSIPGLSAEKVSVVLVPATAPVSPQQQAKTAKAAGSRWLVVAYVLTALSVLCVAGYAGWRMYGQRRFGAKKADADGDDAMVEPT
;
A
#
# COMPACT_ATOMS: atom_id res chain seq x y z
N MET A 1 -17.56 -40.93 -7.93
CA MET A 1 -18.02 -40.50 -6.59
C MET A 1 -16.87 -40.15 -5.63
N ARG A 2 -15.82 -40.99 -5.49
CA ARG A 2 -14.67 -40.69 -4.60
C ARG A 2 -13.89 -39.40 -4.94
N GLY A 3 -13.72 -39.08 -6.22
CA GLY A 3 -13.05 -37.85 -6.65
C GLY A 3 -13.83 -36.56 -6.35
N ALA A 4 -15.17 -36.61 -6.38
CA ALA A 4 -16.01 -35.46 -6.05
C ALA A 4 -15.98 -35.13 -4.55
N VAL A 5 -15.85 -36.15 -3.70
CA VAL A 5 -15.72 -35.98 -2.24
C VAL A 5 -14.36 -35.38 -1.86
N LEU A 6 -13.28 -35.81 -2.52
CA LEU A 6 -11.94 -35.24 -2.33
C LEU A 6 -11.85 -33.78 -2.81
N LEU A 7 -12.48 -33.45 -3.95
CA LEU A 7 -12.52 -32.08 -4.45
C LEU A 7 -13.35 -31.16 -3.55
N ALA A 8 -14.49 -31.66 -3.04
CA ALA A 8 -15.34 -30.92 -2.09
C ALA A 8 -14.64 -30.72 -0.73
N ALA A 9 -13.88 -31.71 -0.25
CA ALA A 9 -13.09 -31.59 0.98
C ALA A 9 -11.93 -30.58 0.83
N LEU A 10 -11.32 -30.49 -0.36
CA LEU A 10 -10.26 -29.51 -0.63
C LEU A 10 -10.81 -28.07 -0.71
N VAL A 11 -12.03 -27.91 -1.23
CA VAL A 11 -12.72 -26.61 -1.30
C VAL A 11 -13.15 -26.12 0.09
N LEU A 12 -13.50 -27.02 1.02
CA LEU A 12 -13.86 -26.65 2.40
C LEU A 12 -12.66 -26.33 3.30
N ALA A 13 -11.47 -26.84 2.98
CA ALA A 13 -10.24 -26.53 3.74
C ALA A 13 -9.70 -25.11 3.48
N GLY A 14 -10.29 -24.37 2.54
CA GLY A 14 -9.87 -23.02 2.15
C GLY A 14 -10.54 -21.87 2.90
N CYS A 15 -11.32 -22.12 3.97
CA CYS A 15 -11.89 -21.06 4.79
C CYS A 15 -10.81 -20.39 5.66
N GLY A 16 -10.00 -19.54 5.04
CA GLY A 16 -9.17 -18.56 5.75
C GLY A 16 -10.09 -17.59 6.48
N GLY A 17 -10.02 -17.58 7.81
CA GLY A 17 -10.74 -16.63 8.64
C GLY A 17 -10.07 -15.26 8.56
N ASN A 18 -10.84 -14.20 8.34
CA ASN A 18 -10.34 -12.84 8.53
C ASN A 18 -10.33 -12.51 10.04
N VAL A 19 -9.20 -12.01 10.53
CA VAL A 19 -9.01 -11.57 11.90
C VAL A 19 -8.88 -10.05 11.93
N GLU A 20 -9.50 -9.42 12.93
CA GLU A 20 -9.36 -7.98 13.18
C GLU A 20 -7.96 -7.67 13.69
N LEU A 21 -7.24 -6.83 12.96
CA LEU A 21 -5.87 -6.44 13.27
C LEU A 21 -5.81 -5.15 14.08
N LEU A 22 -6.52 -4.12 13.61
CA LEU A 22 -6.58 -2.81 14.24
C LEU A 22 -8.00 -2.26 14.17
N SER A 23 -8.41 -1.53 15.21
CA SER A 23 -9.76 -1.00 15.36
C SER A 23 -9.73 0.47 15.77
N ASN A 24 -10.84 1.16 15.50
CA ASN A 24 -11.08 2.53 15.95
C ASN A 24 -10.02 3.54 15.45
N MET A 25 -9.74 3.50 14.15
CA MET A 25 -8.87 4.46 13.45
C MET A 25 -9.69 5.44 12.62
N ASN A 26 -9.15 6.62 12.37
CA ASN A 26 -9.73 7.53 11.38
C ASN A 26 -9.34 7.07 9.96
N GLU A 27 -10.04 7.59 8.94
CA GLU A 27 -9.83 7.23 7.53
C GLU A 27 -8.37 7.46 7.07
N ARG A 28 -7.72 8.52 7.52
CA ARG A 28 -6.33 8.83 7.14
C ARG A 28 -5.35 7.80 7.69
N GLU A 29 -5.46 7.48 8.97
CA GLU A 29 -4.64 6.49 9.66
C GLU A 29 -4.85 5.10 9.06
N ALA A 30 -6.10 4.73 8.78
CA ALA A 30 -6.42 3.48 8.10
C ALA A 30 -5.76 3.39 6.72
N ASN A 31 -5.77 4.47 5.94
CA ASN A 31 -5.13 4.50 4.61
C ASN A 31 -3.59 4.41 4.70
N GLU A 32 -2.96 5.01 5.72
CA GLU A 32 -1.53 4.86 5.97
C GLU A 32 -1.16 3.40 6.30
N VAL A 33 -1.96 2.74 7.14
CA VAL A 33 -1.78 1.31 7.48
C VAL A 33 -2.00 0.40 6.27
N ILE A 34 -3.06 0.63 5.49
CA ILE A 34 -3.33 -0.15 4.27
C ILE A 34 -2.17 0.00 3.28
N ALA A 35 -1.63 1.21 3.10
CA ALA A 35 -0.51 1.44 2.19
C ALA A 35 0.75 0.66 2.61
N ALA A 36 1.10 0.68 3.90
CA ALA A 36 2.26 -0.03 4.43
C ALA A 36 2.12 -1.56 4.30
N LEU A 37 0.92 -2.10 4.56
CA LEU A 37 0.65 -3.54 4.44
C LEU A 37 0.59 -3.98 2.96
N SER A 38 0.04 -3.13 2.08
CA SER A 38 0.01 -3.39 0.64
C SER A 38 1.41 -3.40 0.02
N GLU A 39 2.34 -2.57 0.50
CA GLU A 39 3.74 -2.61 0.07
C GLU A 39 4.43 -3.95 0.43
N ALA A 40 3.96 -4.61 1.48
CA ALA A 40 4.42 -5.93 1.91
C ALA A 40 3.62 -7.11 1.28
N ASP A 41 2.79 -6.84 0.26
CA ASP A 41 1.93 -7.84 -0.42
C ASP A 41 0.96 -8.55 0.55
N ILE A 42 0.47 -7.80 1.55
CA ILE A 42 -0.53 -8.30 2.51
C ILE A 42 -1.89 -7.69 2.16
N ASP A 43 -2.87 -8.56 1.91
CA ASP A 43 -4.24 -8.14 1.61
C ASP A 43 -4.95 -7.68 2.89
N VAL A 44 -5.53 -6.48 2.84
CA VAL A 44 -6.20 -5.83 3.97
C VAL A 44 -7.61 -5.45 3.57
N GLN A 45 -8.58 -5.80 4.41
CA GLN A 45 -9.97 -5.41 4.21
C GLN A 45 -10.36 -4.29 5.17
N LYS A 46 -10.95 -3.24 4.61
CA LYS A 46 -11.47 -2.11 5.36
C LYS A 46 -12.91 -2.39 5.78
N LEU A 47 -13.18 -2.44 7.09
CA LEU A 47 -14.52 -2.55 7.64
C LEU A 47 -14.93 -1.21 8.28
N PRO A 48 -16.17 -0.75 8.02
CA PRO A 48 -16.70 0.41 8.72
C PRO A 48 -16.90 0.08 10.21
N GLY A 49 -16.33 0.92 11.07
CA GLY A 49 -16.51 0.89 12.52
C GLY A 49 -17.65 1.81 12.97
N LYS A 50 -17.70 2.07 14.29
CA LYS A 50 -18.67 3.01 14.88
C LYS A 50 -18.23 4.46 14.66
N ASP A 51 -19.18 5.39 14.59
CA ASP A 51 -18.93 6.84 14.56
C ASP A 51 -17.99 7.32 13.43
N GLY A 52 -18.05 6.67 12.26
CA GLY A 52 -17.20 7.01 11.11
C GLY A 52 -15.74 6.55 11.24
N MET A 53 -15.44 5.77 12.28
CA MET A 53 -14.15 5.12 12.47
C MET A 53 -14.05 3.87 11.60
N VAL A 54 -12.83 3.39 11.41
CA VAL A 54 -12.50 2.27 10.52
C VAL A 54 -11.76 1.19 11.29
N ASN A 55 -12.11 -0.05 11.00
CA ASN A 55 -11.40 -1.23 11.47
C ASN A 55 -10.76 -1.94 10.27
N LEU A 56 -9.60 -2.54 10.47
CA LEU A 56 -8.87 -3.27 9.44
C LEU A 56 -8.77 -4.75 9.81
N THR A 57 -9.12 -5.61 8.86
CA THR A 57 -9.00 -7.06 9.00
C THR A 57 -8.01 -7.62 7.98
N VAL A 58 -7.33 -8.70 8.37
CA VAL A 58 -6.37 -9.42 7.53
C VAL A 58 -6.63 -10.93 7.65
N ASP A 59 -6.15 -11.71 6.68
CA ASP A 59 -6.21 -13.17 6.78
C ASP A 59 -5.44 -13.66 8.02
N GLN A 60 -5.98 -14.66 8.71
CA GLN A 60 -5.39 -15.24 9.93
C GLN A 60 -3.92 -15.64 9.75
N SER A 61 -3.54 -16.14 8.57
CA SER A 61 -2.15 -16.54 8.25
C SER A 61 -1.19 -15.34 8.18
N SER A 62 -1.71 -14.14 7.92
CA SER A 62 -0.94 -12.93 7.67
C SER A 62 -0.78 -12.01 8.90
N VAL A 63 -1.43 -12.34 10.03
CA VAL A 63 -1.42 -11.51 11.25
C VAL A 63 0.00 -11.26 11.77
N ALA A 64 0.81 -12.31 11.93
CA ALA A 64 2.17 -12.19 12.47
C ALA A 64 3.08 -11.33 11.56
N ARG A 65 2.95 -11.49 10.24
CA ARG A 65 3.67 -10.69 9.25
C ARG A 65 3.23 -9.23 9.31
N SER A 66 1.92 -9.00 9.43
CA SER A 66 1.34 -7.66 9.53
C SER A 66 1.88 -6.90 10.74
N ILE A 67 1.90 -7.51 11.93
CA ILE A 67 2.45 -6.89 13.15
C ILE A 67 3.92 -6.52 12.97
N THR A 68 4.70 -7.40 12.32
CA THR A 68 6.13 -7.15 12.07
C THR A 68 6.33 -5.94 11.15
N VAL A 69 5.57 -5.85 10.06
CA VAL A 69 5.63 -4.72 9.10
C VAL A 69 5.18 -3.41 9.77
N LEU A 70 4.10 -3.43 10.54
CA LEU A 70 3.60 -2.24 11.25
C LEU A 70 4.60 -1.76 12.30
N SER A 71 5.21 -2.68 13.05
CA SER A 71 6.24 -2.33 14.05
C SER A 71 7.48 -1.74 13.39
N ALA A 72 7.89 -2.26 12.23
CA ALA A 72 9.06 -1.76 11.49
C ALA A 72 8.82 -0.36 10.89
N THR A 73 7.57 -0.03 10.55
CA THR A 73 7.17 1.27 10.00
C THR A 73 6.74 2.28 11.07
N GLY A 74 6.61 1.85 12.32
CA GLY A 74 6.17 2.69 13.45
C GLY A 74 4.66 3.01 13.44
N LEU A 75 3.86 2.15 12.80
CA LEU A 75 2.40 2.28 12.73
C LEU A 75 1.71 1.39 13.79
N PRO A 76 0.54 1.79 14.31
CA PRO A 76 -0.12 3.08 14.11
C PRO A 76 0.60 4.21 14.84
N HIS A 77 0.54 5.44 14.30
CA HIS A 77 1.18 6.59 14.92
C HIS A 77 0.56 6.89 16.30
N GLU A 78 1.40 7.19 17.30
CA GLU A 78 0.90 7.67 18.58
C GLU A 78 0.08 8.96 18.39
N ARG A 79 -1.16 8.95 18.90
CA ARG A 79 -2.01 10.13 18.93
C ARG A 79 -1.40 11.16 19.87
N ARG A 80 -0.81 12.20 19.30
CA ARG A 80 -0.28 13.33 20.07
C ARG A 80 -1.40 14.27 20.46
N ALA A 81 -1.41 14.68 21.73
CA ALA A 81 -2.31 15.71 22.22
C ALA A 81 -2.10 16.99 21.40
N THR A 82 -3.20 17.56 20.93
CA THR A 82 -3.23 18.85 20.24
C THR A 82 -3.35 19.98 21.26
N MET A 83 -3.16 21.22 20.81
CA MET A 83 -3.33 22.40 21.66
C MET A 83 -4.72 22.46 22.32
N GLY A 84 -5.75 22.02 21.60
CA GLY A 84 -7.12 21.95 22.10
C GLY A 84 -7.32 20.90 23.19
N ASP A 85 -6.47 19.85 23.22
CA ASP A 85 -6.52 18.79 24.22
C ASP A 85 -5.79 19.19 25.51
N VAL A 86 -4.68 19.92 25.39
CA VAL A 86 -3.86 20.35 26.54
C VAL A 86 -4.45 21.58 27.25
N PHE A 87 -5.01 22.52 26.50
CA PHE A 87 -5.58 23.77 27.04
C PHE A 87 -7.07 23.87 26.71
N ARG A 88 -7.85 22.90 27.19
CA ARG A 88 -9.32 22.92 27.08
C ARG A 88 -9.86 24.18 27.77
N LYS A 89 -10.78 24.87 27.11
CA LYS A 89 -11.36 26.15 27.54
C LYS A 89 -12.39 25.95 28.68
N GLU A 90 -12.01 25.21 29.71
CA GLU A 90 -12.89 24.75 30.80
C GLU A 90 -13.02 25.78 31.92
N GLY A 91 -12.08 26.72 32.03
CA GLY A 91 -12.16 27.86 32.95
C GLY A 91 -12.90 29.05 32.34
N LEU A 92 -13.67 29.77 33.16
CA LEU A 92 -14.34 31.03 32.79
C LEU A 92 -13.36 32.16 32.41
N ILE A 93 -12.08 32.05 32.79
CA ILE A 93 -11.02 33.04 32.56
C ILE A 93 -9.74 32.32 32.10
N SER A 94 -9.15 32.74 30.98
CA SER A 94 -7.86 32.23 30.50
C SER A 94 -6.69 32.94 31.19
N SER A 95 -5.62 32.20 31.49
CA SER A 95 -4.39 32.80 32.01
C SER A 95 -3.60 33.53 30.90
N PRO A 96 -2.79 34.56 31.23
CA PRO A 96 -1.93 35.23 30.23
C PRO A 96 -0.98 34.26 29.49
N LEU A 97 -0.54 33.20 30.17
CA LEU A 97 0.30 32.15 29.58
C LEU A 97 -0.48 31.35 28.54
N GLU A 98 -1.73 30.97 28.83
CA GLU A 98 -2.60 30.26 27.89
C GLU A 98 -2.92 31.09 26.64
N GLU A 99 -3.24 32.38 26.82
CA GLU A 99 -3.53 33.27 25.69
C GLU A 99 -2.33 33.40 24.77
N ARG A 100 -1.13 33.58 25.36
CA ARG A 100 0.12 33.62 24.61
C ARG A 100 0.39 32.30 23.88
N ALA A 101 0.23 31.17 24.55
CA ALA A 101 0.46 29.87 23.97
C ALA A 101 -0.50 29.63 22.78
N ARG A 102 -1.77 30.03 22.92
CA ARG A 102 -2.78 29.97 21.86
C ARG A 102 -2.43 30.87 20.68
N TYR A 103 -1.99 32.10 20.94
CA TYR A 103 -1.51 33.03 19.91
C TYR A 103 -0.33 32.44 19.12
N LEU A 104 0.68 31.89 19.80
CA LEU A 104 1.83 31.25 19.17
C LEU A 104 1.44 30.02 18.33
N TRP A 105 0.53 29.20 18.85
CA TRP A 105 0.02 28.03 18.13
C TRP A 105 -0.72 28.45 16.86
N ALA A 106 -1.63 29.43 16.95
CA ALA A 106 -2.38 29.95 15.81
C ALA A 106 -1.45 30.55 14.74
N LEU A 107 -0.49 31.38 15.16
CA LEU A 107 0.50 31.96 14.26
C LEU A 107 1.35 30.89 13.55
N SER A 108 1.75 29.86 14.29
CA SER A 108 2.50 28.73 13.74
C SER A 108 1.67 27.92 12.72
N GLN A 109 0.37 27.73 12.98
CA GLN A 109 -0.54 27.07 12.04
C GLN A 109 -0.74 27.89 10.77
N GLU A 110 -1.04 29.18 10.89
CA GLU A 110 -1.29 30.07 9.75
C GLU A 110 -0.07 30.15 8.81
N LEU A 111 1.13 30.29 9.38
CA LEU A 111 2.38 30.28 8.61
C LEU A 111 2.65 28.91 7.97
N SER A 112 2.35 27.82 8.67
CA SER A 112 2.50 26.47 8.11
C SER A 112 1.57 26.25 6.94
N GLU A 113 0.32 26.72 7.03
CA GLU A 113 -0.67 26.64 5.96
C GLU A 113 -0.24 27.47 4.76
N THR A 114 0.14 28.72 4.98
CA THR A 114 0.60 29.63 3.91
C THR A 114 1.81 29.06 3.15
N ILE A 115 2.83 28.55 3.86
CA ILE A 115 4.01 27.97 3.22
C ILE A 115 3.65 26.66 2.50
N SER A 116 2.67 25.90 3.00
CA SER A 116 2.21 24.66 2.35
C SER A 116 1.51 24.91 1.02
N GLN A 117 1.04 26.12 0.74
CA GLN A 117 0.45 26.51 -0.55
C GLN A 117 1.49 26.81 -1.63
N ILE A 118 2.78 26.87 -1.30
CA ILE A 118 3.85 27.10 -2.28
C ILE A 118 4.00 25.87 -3.18
N ASP A 119 4.11 26.10 -4.49
CA ASP A 119 4.27 25.04 -5.47
C ASP A 119 5.46 24.12 -5.16
N GLY A 120 5.19 22.81 -5.14
CA GLY A 120 6.19 21.79 -4.82
C GLY A 120 6.37 21.53 -3.32
N VAL A 121 5.79 22.33 -2.43
CA VAL A 121 5.69 22.01 -1.01
C VAL A 121 4.58 20.99 -0.79
N LEU A 122 4.89 19.91 -0.07
CA LEU A 122 3.93 18.86 0.30
C LEU A 122 3.43 19.04 1.73
N ARG A 123 4.28 19.55 2.62
CA ARG A 123 3.93 19.84 4.01
C ARG A 123 4.93 20.81 4.59
N ALA A 124 4.45 21.87 5.23
CA ALA A 124 5.27 22.74 6.04
C ALA A 124 4.89 22.67 7.53
N ARG A 125 5.87 22.90 8.40
CA ARG A 125 5.67 23.11 9.84
C ARG A 125 6.54 24.25 10.31
N VAL A 126 5.93 25.22 10.95
CA VAL A 126 6.61 26.38 11.53
C VAL A 126 6.54 26.29 13.05
N HIS A 127 7.68 26.55 13.69
CA HIS A 127 7.80 26.65 15.13
C HIS A 127 8.30 28.06 15.46
N VAL A 128 7.47 28.84 16.15
CA VAL A 128 7.78 30.22 16.51
C VAL A 128 8.16 30.31 17.99
N VAL A 129 9.23 31.03 18.28
CA VAL A 129 9.66 31.38 19.64
C VAL A 129 9.68 32.89 19.75
N LEU A 130 8.89 33.42 20.68
CA LEU A 130 8.86 34.84 20.99
C LEU A 130 9.49 35.13 22.37
N PRO A 131 10.24 36.23 22.52
CA PRO A 131 10.77 36.70 23.80
C PRO A 131 9.69 36.85 24.86
N GLU A 132 9.98 36.42 26.09
CA GLU A 132 9.18 36.83 27.25
C GLU A 132 9.45 38.30 27.56
N ARG A 133 8.41 39.03 27.97
CA ARG A 133 8.60 40.41 28.44
C ARG A 133 9.30 40.34 29.80
N SER A 134 10.60 40.60 29.84
CA SER A 134 11.33 40.69 31.10
C SER A 134 10.86 41.93 31.86
N THR A 135 10.28 41.75 33.05
CA THR A 135 9.90 42.84 33.95
C THR A 135 11.09 43.46 34.68
N GLY A 136 12.29 42.90 34.52
CA GLY A 136 13.50 43.40 35.13
C GLY A 136 14.71 43.19 34.24
N GLY A 137 15.10 44.23 33.49
CA GLY A 137 16.45 44.54 32.99
C GLY A 137 17.21 43.52 32.12
N GLU A 138 16.86 42.24 32.12
CA GLU A 138 17.60 41.20 31.41
C GLU A 138 17.30 41.25 29.91
N PRO A 139 18.34 41.07 29.07
CA PRO A 139 18.17 41.05 27.63
C PRO A 139 17.29 39.86 27.24
N SER A 140 16.11 40.18 26.72
CA SER A 140 15.17 39.16 26.26
C SER A 140 15.72 38.45 25.01
N LEU A 141 15.59 37.12 24.94
CA LEU A 141 16.04 36.33 23.80
C LEU A 141 15.35 36.82 22.51
N PRO A 142 16.09 37.06 21.42
CA PRO A 142 15.48 37.54 20.19
C PRO A 142 14.47 36.52 19.65
N SER A 143 13.40 37.02 19.01
CA SER A 143 12.44 36.17 18.30
C SER A 143 13.18 35.25 17.33
N SER A 144 12.75 34.00 17.24
CA SER A 144 13.30 33.02 16.30
C SER A 144 12.22 32.12 15.73
N ALA A 145 12.49 31.55 14.56
CA ALA A 145 11.58 30.60 13.93
C ALA A 145 12.33 29.45 13.26
N GLY A 146 11.81 28.24 13.43
CA GLY A 146 12.22 27.06 12.68
C GLY A 146 11.14 26.68 11.68
N VAL A 147 11.52 26.52 10.41
CA VAL A 147 10.64 26.15 9.31
C VAL A 147 11.10 24.81 8.76
N PHE A 148 10.24 23.80 8.85
CA PHE A 148 10.42 22.52 8.20
C PHE A 148 9.56 22.47 6.94
N VAL A 149 10.14 22.09 5.81
CA VAL A 149 9.44 21.97 4.53
C VAL A 149 9.75 20.62 3.91
N LYS A 150 8.72 19.76 3.81
CA LYS A 150 8.76 18.56 2.97
C LYS A 150 8.32 18.94 1.56
N HIS A 151 9.11 18.58 0.55
CA HIS A 151 8.85 18.98 -0.83
C HIS A 151 8.91 17.81 -1.81
N ARG A 152 8.32 17.99 -2.98
CA ARG A 152 8.34 17.00 -4.05
C ARG A 152 9.77 16.79 -4.54
N ASN A 153 10.12 15.53 -4.80
CA ASN A 153 11.41 15.18 -5.41
C ASN A 153 11.52 15.81 -6.81
N GLY A 154 12.68 16.33 -7.17
CA GLY A 154 12.93 17.02 -8.45
C GLY A 154 12.50 18.48 -8.51
N VAL A 155 11.94 19.06 -7.44
CA VAL A 155 11.71 20.51 -7.32
C VAL A 155 12.85 21.13 -6.52
N ASN A 156 13.53 22.14 -7.08
CA ASN A 156 14.52 22.92 -6.35
C ASN A 156 13.84 24.05 -5.57
N LEU A 157 13.63 23.85 -4.26
CA LEU A 157 13.10 24.88 -3.37
C LEU A 157 14.20 25.76 -2.72
N GLU A 158 15.49 25.49 -2.97
CA GLU A 158 16.58 26.27 -2.38
C GLU A 158 16.51 27.74 -2.79
N GLU A 159 16.10 28.01 -4.04
CA GLU A 159 15.91 29.37 -4.57
C GLU A 159 14.76 30.13 -3.91
N SER A 160 13.80 29.41 -3.31
CA SER A 160 12.64 29.97 -2.61
C SER A 160 12.89 30.19 -1.11
N VAL A 161 13.99 29.66 -0.56
CA VAL A 161 14.32 29.79 0.86
C VAL A 161 14.42 31.25 1.31
N PRO A 162 15.07 32.18 0.58
CA PRO A 162 15.11 33.59 0.98
C PRO A 162 13.72 34.23 1.09
N GLN A 163 12.80 33.87 0.20
CA GLN A 163 11.42 34.36 0.14
C GLN A 163 10.63 33.80 1.33
N ILE A 164 10.78 32.51 1.64
CA ILE A 164 10.20 31.88 2.82
C ILE A 164 10.70 32.57 4.10
N LYS A 165 12.01 32.83 4.21
CA LYS A 165 12.58 33.54 5.37
C LYS A 165 12.02 34.96 5.52
N ARG A 166 11.90 35.71 4.41
CA ARG A 166 11.32 37.06 4.42
C ARG A 166 9.86 37.05 4.82
N LEU A 167 9.07 36.11 4.28
CA LEU A 167 7.66 35.93 4.65
C LEU A 167 7.53 35.73 6.16
N VAL A 168 8.23 34.73 6.71
CA VAL A 168 8.18 34.41 8.14
C VAL A 168 8.66 35.57 9.01
N ALA A 169 9.76 36.22 8.64
CA ALA A 169 10.28 37.39 9.36
C ALA A 169 9.29 38.56 9.37
N SER A 170 8.60 38.82 8.25
CA SER A 170 7.61 39.90 8.15
C SER A 170 6.33 39.63 8.94
N SER A 171 5.99 38.36 9.18
CA SER A 171 4.78 37.96 9.90
C SER A 171 4.95 37.92 11.42
N ILE A 172 6.19 38.00 11.93
CA ILE A 172 6.50 37.84 13.36
C ILE A 172 7.17 39.10 13.89
N PRO A 173 6.58 39.78 14.89
CA PRO A 173 7.18 40.98 15.48
C PRO A 173 8.59 40.74 16.02
N GLY A 174 9.53 41.59 15.61
CA GLY A 174 10.93 41.56 16.08
C GLY A 174 11.77 40.38 15.56
N LEU A 175 11.26 39.61 14.59
CA LEU A 175 12.01 38.52 13.96
C LEU A 175 12.81 39.02 12.75
N SER A 176 14.12 38.78 12.74
CA SER A 176 14.95 38.99 11.55
C SER A 176 15.07 37.72 10.73
N ALA A 177 15.26 37.85 9.40
CA ALA A 177 15.41 36.72 8.49
C ALA A 177 16.62 35.82 8.83
N GLU A 178 17.64 36.38 9.49
CA GLU A 178 18.83 35.66 9.97
C GLU A 178 18.50 34.68 11.11
N LYS A 179 17.44 34.97 11.89
CA LYS A 179 16.95 34.11 12.98
C LYS A 179 15.87 33.11 12.52
N VAL A 180 15.68 32.98 11.20
CA VAL A 180 14.83 31.97 10.58
C VAL A 180 15.70 30.84 10.02
N SER A 181 15.57 29.66 10.63
CA SER A 181 16.18 28.43 10.11
C SER A 181 15.17 27.69 9.25
N VAL A 182 15.57 27.30 8.04
CA VAL A 182 14.73 26.55 7.10
C VAL A 182 15.40 25.24 6.76
N VAL A 183 14.69 24.14 6.94
CA VAL A 183 15.14 22.78 6.61
C VAL A 183 14.24 22.22 5.51
N LEU A 184 14.85 21.88 4.38
CA LEU A 184 14.19 21.25 3.24
C LEU A 184 14.42 19.74 3.28
N VAL A 185 13.36 18.97 3.10
CA VAL A 185 13.43 17.50 3.01
C VAL A 185 12.70 17.03 1.76
N PRO A 186 13.39 16.38 0.80
CA PRO A 186 12.72 15.81 -0.37
C PRO A 186 11.87 14.61 0.04
N ALA A 187 10.70 14.47 -0.58
CA ALA A 187 9.89 13.28 -0.44
C ALA A 187 10.51 12.10 -1.17
N THR A 188 10.58 10.95 -0.51
CA THR A 188 10.86 9.67 -1.17
C THR A 188 9.74 9.39 -2.18
N ALA A 189 10.12 9.07 -3.42
CA ALA A 189 9.14 8.76 -4.46
C ALA A 189 8.36 7.49 -4.08
N PRO A 190 7.02 7.48 -4.22
CA PRO A 190 6.25 6.25 -4.01
C PRO A 190 6.63 5.22 -5.07
N VAL A 191 6.97 4.01 -4.64
CA VAL A 191 7.09 2.84 -5.52
C VAL A 191 5.73 2.60 -6.17
N SER A 192 5.64 2.85 -7.48
CA SER A 192 4.37 2.75 -8.20
C SER A 192 3.93 1.28 -8.37
N PRO A 193 2.74 0.88 -7.89
CA PRO A 193 2.22 -0.49 -8.00
C PRO A 193 2.03 -0.97 -9.44
N GLN A 194 1.96 -0.04 -10.40
CA GLN A 194 1.84 -0.36 -11.84
C GLN A 194 3.05 -1.13 -12.39
N GLN A 195 4.21 -1.09 -11.72
CA GLN A 195 5.37 -1.90 -12.10
C GLN A 195 5.16 -3.40 -11.76
N GLN A 196 4.44 -3.71 -10.68
CA GLN A 196 4.14 -5.08 -10.23
C GLN A 196 3.01 -5.74 -11.05
N ALA A 197 2.00 -4.98 -11.47
CA ALA A 197 0.93 -5.51 -12.31
C ALA A 197 1.41 -5.97 -13.70
N LYS A 198 2.48 -5.36 -14.24
CA LYS A 198 3.06 -5.73 -15.54
C LYS A 198 3.81 -7.06 -15.50
N THR A 199 4.45 -7.42 -14.39
CA THR A 199 5.15 -8.71 -14.26
C THR A 199 4.16 -9.87 -14.07
N ALA A 200 3.07 -9.67 -13.32
CA ALA A 200 2.03 -10.67 -13.12
C ALA A 200 1.30 -11.06 -14.43
N LYS A 201 1.01 -10.08 -15.30
CA LYS A 201 0.34 -10.33 -16.59
C LYS A 201 1.20 -11.11 -17.59
N ALA A 202 2.53 -11.02 -17.49
CA ALA A 202 3.46 -11.76 -18.33
C ALA A 202 3.53 -13.25 -17.97
N ALA A 203 3.37 -13.60 -16.69
CA ALA A 203 3.28 -15.00 -16.24
C ALA A 203 1.97 -15.68 -16.71
N GLY A 204 0.87 -14.92 -16.74
CA GLY A 204 -0.45 -15.37 -17.23
C GLY A 204 -0.50 -15.75 -18.72
N SER A 205 0.39 -15.20 -19.55
CA SER A 205 0.42 -15.53 -20.99
C SER A 205 1.17 -16.84 -21.28
N ARG A 206 2.20 -17.17 -20.49
CA ARG A 206 3.06 -18.35 -20.74
C ARG A 206 2.36 -19.67 -20.46
N TRP A 207 1.52 -19.76 -19.42
CA TRP A 207 0.82 -21.02 -19.10
C TRP A 207 -0.29 -21.36 -20.11
N LEU A 208 -0.92 -20.34 -20.73
CA LEU A 208 -1.91 -20.54 -21.78
C LEU A 208 -1.27 -21.17 -23.03
N VAL A 209 -0.05 -20.76 -23.40
CA VAL A 209 0.69 -21.37 -24.51
C VAL A 209 1.05 -22.82 -24.19
N VAL A 210 1.53 -23.10 -22.98
CA VAL A 210 1.84 -24.47 -22.54
C VAL A 210 0.58 -25.36 -22.54
N ALA A 211 -0.55 -24.85 -22.04
CA ALA A 211 -1.81 -25.57 -22.05
C ALA A 211 -2.27 -25.91 -23.48
N TYR A 212 -2.18 -24.95 -24.42
CA TYR A 212 -2.57 -25.17 -25.81
C TYR A 212 -1.66 -26.17 -26.53
N VAL A 213 -0.36 -26.16 -26.26
CA VAL A 213 0.58 -27.14 -26.82
C VAL A 213 0.28 -28.54 -26.29
N LEU A 214 0.00 -28.69 -24.99
CA LEU A 214 -0.34 -29.99 -24.39
C LEU A 214 -1.67 -30.54 -24.92
N THR A 215 -2.68 -29.69 -25.15
CA THR A 215 -3.93 -30.14 -25.75
C THR A 215 -3.74 -30.56 -27.21
N ALA A 216 -2.99 -29.79 -28.01
CA ALA A 216 -2.68 -30.16 -29.39
C ALA A 216 -1.91 -31.49 -29.50
N LEU A 217 -0.94 -31.70 -28.60
CA LEU A 217 -0.10 -32.91 -28.59
C LEU A 217 -0.89 -34.15 -28.15
N SER A 218 -1.83 -34.00 -27.21
CA SER A 218 -2.72 -35.10 -26.81
C SER A 218 -3.69 -35.50 -27.93
N VAL A 219 -4.21 -34.53 -28.71
CA VAL A 219 -5.07 -34.81 -29.88
C VAL A 219 -4.29 -35.58 -30.97
N LEU A 220 -3.04 -35.18 -31.24
CA LEU A 220 -2.17 -35.88 -32.20
C LEU A 220 -1.87 -37.32 -31.77
N CYS A 221 -1.59 -37.56 -30.49
CA CYS A 221 -1.37 -38.90 -29.96
C CYS A 221 -2.60 -39.80 -30.10
N VAL A 222 -3.80 -39.27 -29.82
CA VAL A 222 -5.07 -40.02 -29.95
C VAL A 222 -5.36 -40.35 -31.41
N ALA A 223 -5.17 -39.39 -32.33
CA ALA A 223 -5.35 -39.61 -33.76
C ALA A 223 -4.36 -40.65 -34.31
N GLY A 224 -3.09 -40.58 -33.89
CA GLY A 224 -2.06 -41.56 -34.25
C GLY A 224 -2.39 -42.96 -33.75
N TYR A 225 -2.84 -43.09 -32.49
CA TYR A 225 -3.25 -44.37 -31.92
C TYR A 225 -4.48 -44.97 -32.61
N ALA A 226 -5.49 -44.15 -32.93
CA ALA A 226 -6.66 -44.58 -33.68
C ALA A 226 -6.29 -45.07 -35.09
N GLY A 227 -5.41 -44.35 -35.78
CA GLY A 227 -4.90 -44.74 -37.10
C GLY A 227 -4.13 -46.06 -37.06
N TRP A 228 -3.24 -46.24 -36.07
CA TRP A 228 -2.50 -47.49 -35.87
C TRP A 228 -3.43 -48.68 -35.59
N ARG A 229 -4.44 -48.49 -34.75
CA ARG A 229 -5.44 -49.52 -34.42
C ARG A 229 -6.27 -49.93 -35.64
N MET A 230 -6.71 -48.98 -36.47
CA MET A 230 -7.46 -49.28 -37.69
C MET A 230 -6.58 -49.96 -38.76
N TYR A 231 -5.31 -49.57 -38.88
CA TYR A 231 -4.37 -50.21 -39.79
C TYR A 231 -4.07 -51.66 -39.38
N GLY A 232 -3.94 -51.93 -38.08
CA GLY A 232 -3.79 -53.28 -37.54
C GLY A 232 -4.99 -54.19 -37.87
N GLN A 233 -6.23 -53.69 -37.75
CA GLN A 233 -7.43 -54.48 -38.03
C GLN A 233 -7.58 -54.87 -39.51
N ARG A 234 -7.15 -54.00 -40.44
CA ARG A 234 -7.18 -54.32 -41.89
C ARG A 234 -6.22 -55.43 -42.29
N ARG A 235 -5.07 -55.55 -41.61
CA ARG A 235 -4.05 -56.57 -41.93
C ARG A 235 -4.42 -57.96 -41.38
N PHE A 236 -5.21 -58.05 -40.31
CA PHE A 236 -5.72 -59.31 -39.79
C PHE A 236 -7.01 -59.79 -40.47
N GLY A 237 -7.79 -58.90 -41.11
CA GLY A 237 -8.96 -59.28 -41.91
C GLY A 237 -8.63 -59.94 -43.25
N ALA A 238 -7.51 -59.57 -43.89
CA ALA A 238 -7.10 -60.16 -45.17
C ALA A 238 -6.63 -61.63 -45.04
N LYS A 239 -6.11 -62.04 -43.88
CA LYS A 239 -5.57 -63.39 -43.68
C LYS A 239 -6.62 -64.50 -43.48
N LYS A 240 -7.91 -64.13 -43.37
CA LYS A 240 -9.02 -65.10 -43.21
C LYS A 240 -9.76 -65.39 -44.52
N ALA A 241 -9.53 -64.60 -45.57
CA ALA A 241 -10.10 -64.85 -46.89
C ALA A 241 -9.28 -65.86 -47.71
N ASP A 242 -7.96 -65.95 -47.48
CA ASP A 242 -7.08 -66.90 -48.18
C ASP A 242 -7.09 -68.32 -47.58
N ALA A 243 -7.77 -68.54 -46.44
CA ALA A 243 -7.79 -69.83 -45.74
C ALA A 243 -9.06 -70.68 -46.00
N ASP A 244 -10.03 -70.16 -46.76
CA ASP A 244 -11.30 -70.84 -47.09
C ASP A 244 -11.35 -71.34 -48.55
N GLY A 245 -10.28 -71.11 -49.33
CA GLY A 245 -10.22 -71.40 -50.76
C GLY A 245 -9.47 -72.67 -51.18
N ASP A 246 -8.91 -73.45 -50.24
CA ASP A 246 -7.97 -74.54 -50.54
C ASP A 246 -8.50 -75.96 -50.19
N ASP A 247 -9.81 -76.11 -49.93
CA ASP A 247 -10.42 -77.38 -49.49
C ASP A 247 -11.40 -78.01 -50.51
N ALA A 248 -11.20 -77.77 -51.81
CA ALA A 248 -12.02 -78.40 -52.85
C ALA A 248 -11.17 -78.88 -54.05
N MET A 249 -10.60 -80.08 -53.94
CA MET A 249 -10.53 -81.10 -55.01
C MET A 249 -9.54 -82.23 -54.65
N VAL A 250 -10.04 -83.41 -54.23
CA VAL A 250 -9.48 -84.73 -54.59
C VAL A 250 -10.60 -85.78 -54.52
N GLU A 251 -11.01 -86.33 -55.67
CA GLU A 251 -11.79 -87.57 -55.80
C GLU A 251 -10.96 -88.81 -55.42
N PRO A 252 -11.57 -89.87 -54.87
CA PRO A 252 -11.03 -91.22 -55.01
C PRO A 252 -11.89 -92.09 -55.94
N THR A 253 -11.18 -92.88 -56.74
CA THR A 253 -11.63 -94.04 -57.53
C THR A 253 -12.37 -95.08 -56.69
#